data_AF-A0A1Q9C3A3-F1
#
_entry.id   AF-A0A1Q9C3A3-F1
#
_cell.length_a   1.000
_cell.length_b   1.000
_cell.length_c   1.000
_cell.angle_alpha   90.00
_cell.angle_beta   90.00
_cell.angle_gamma   90.00
#
_symmetry.space_group_name_H-M   'P 1'
#
loop_
_entity.id
_entity.type
_entity.pdbx_description
1 polymer ?
#
loop_
_entity_poly.entity_id
_entity_poly.type
_entity_poly.pdbx_seq_one_letter_code
_entity_poly.pdbx_strand_id
1 'polypeptide(L)'
;MELACRNATEEPSEANLVRLLDLADWKRRGRTRAVGPGAYERYATLGLFGHGGVVGVSNATGLREACAAVNGFLRSRFPSGTWTSIAVLFNPRMGLHHRRRGGSTAWLADKKGSRELRGKWLDMHDKPVSFDARHYHMVDPHEGRMWALAADVPQA
;
A
#
# COMPACT_ATOMS: atom_id res chain seq x y z
N MET A 1 -11.71 10.76 -15.82
CA MET A 1 -11.76 10.40 -14.39
C MET A 1 -13.10 9.77 -14.06
N GLU A 2 -14.20 10.49 -14.23
CA GLU A 2 -15.57 10.03 -13.89
C GLU A 2 -15.91 8.62 -14.42
N LEU A 3 -15.73 8.38 -15.72
CA LEU A 3 -15.98 7.05 -16.33
C LEU A 3 -15.14 5.94 -15.69
N ALA A 4 -13.87 6.22 -15.36
CA ALA A 4 -13.00 5.23 -14.73
C ALA A 4 -13.43 4.93 -13.28
N CYS A 5 -13.87 5.95 -12.54
CA CYS A 5 -14.46 5.77 -11.21
C CYS A 5 -15.72 4.90 -11.28
N ARG A 6 -16.60 5.19 -12.24
CA ARG A 6 -17.85 4.45 -12.46
C ARG A 6 -17.57 2.97 -12.76
N ASN A 7 -16.72 2.70 -13.75
CA ASN A 7 -16.38 1.34 -14.15
C ASN A 7 -15.73 0.56 -13.00
N ALA A 8 -14.82 1.18 -12.23
CA ALA A 8 -14.20 0.52 -11.08
C ALA A 8 -15.18 0.26 -9.92
N THR A 9 -16.30 0.99 -9.86
CA THR A 9 -17.34 0.83 -8.84
C THR A 9 -18.39 -0.20 -9.25
N GLU A 10 -18.91 -0.09 -10.47
CA GLU A 10 -19.99 -0.96 -10.98
C GLU A 10 -19.47 -2.33 -11.41
N GLU A 11 -18.24 -2.39 -11.94
CA GLU A 11 -17.59 -3.62 -12.41
C GLU A 11 -16.17 -3.73 -11.79
N PRO A 12 -16.05 -4.11 -10.51
CA PRO A 12 -14.78 -4.10 -9.77
C PRO A 12 -13.84 -5.21 -10.25
N SER A 13 -13.05 -4.89 -11.28
CA SER A 13 -11.98 -5.73 -11.83
C SER A 13 -10.61 -5.07 -11.70
N GLU A 14 -9.56 -5.88 -11.70
CA GLU A 14 -8.16 -5.44 -11.67
C GLU A 14 -7.88 -4.49 -12.85
N ALA A 15 -8.40 -4.79 -14.03
CA ALA A 15 -8.24 -3.95 -15.22
C ALA A 15 -8.89 -2.57 -15.06
N ASN A 16 -10.11 -2.50 -14.53
CA ASN A 16 -10.80 -1.22 -14.28
C ASN A 16 -10.10 -0.43 -13.18
N LEU A 17 -9.64 -1.09 -12.12
CA LEU A 17 -8.85 -0.47 -11.07
C LEU A 17 -7.54 0.12 -11.62
N VAL A 18 -6.75 -0.65 -12.38
CA VAL A 18 -5.48 -0.18 -12.95
C VAL A 18 -5.70 1.06 -13.83
N ARG A 19 -6.75 1.07 -14.66
CA ARG A 19 -7.12 2.26 -15.47
C ARG A 19 -7.41 3.48 -14.60
N LEU A 20 -8.16 3.30 -13.51
CA LEU A 20 -8.42 4.37 -12.55
C LEU A 20 -7.13 4.89 -11.90
N LEU A 21 -6.26 3.99 -11.43
CA LEU A 21 -5.00 4.34 -10.75
C LEU A 21 -4.03 5.09 -11.67
N ASP A 22 -3.95 4.68 -12.95
CA ASP A 22 -3.13 5.36 -13.95
C ASP A 22 -3.64 6.79 -14.22
N LEU A 23 -4.97 7.01 -14.26
CA LEU A 23 -5.59 8.32 -14.48
C LEU A 23 -5.53 9.24 -13.24
N ALA A 24 -5.57 8.67 -12.03
CA ALA A 24 -5.52 9.45 -10.79
C ALA A 24 -4.15 10.10 -10.56
N ASP A 25 -3.12 9.57 -11.23
CA ASP A 25 -1.73 10.02 -11.16
C ASP A 25 -1.22 10.11 -9.71
N TRP A 26 -1.72 9.24 -8.82
CA TRP A 26 -1.33 9.21 -7.41
C TRP A 26 0.16 8.89 -7.21
N LYS A 27 0.79 8.23 -8.18
CA LYS A 27 2.25 8.04 -8.25
C LYS A 27 3.04 9.37 -8.18
N ARG A 28 2.45 10.50 -8.59
CA ARG A 28 3.08 11.84 -8.53
C ARG A 28 2.58 12.71 -7.38
N ARG A 29 1.50 12.30 -6.71
CA ARG A 29 0.87 13.05 -5.60
C ARG A 29 1.38 12.63 -4.21
N GLY A 30 2.30 11.68 -4.16
CA GLY A 30 2.87 11.07 -2.96
C GLY A 30 3.94 11.89 -2.24
N ARG A 31 3.98 11.83 -0.90
CA ARG A 31 5.11 12.35 -0.10
C ARG A 31 6.22 11.29 0.02
N THR A 32 7.45 11.70 -0.29
CA THR A 32 8.67 10.89 -0.44
C THR A 32 9.43 10.54 0.85
N ARG A 33 8.82 10.48 2.04
CA ARG A 33 9.64 10.55 3.29
C ARG A 33 9.42 9.53 4.41
N ALA A 34 8.59 8.51 4.26
CA ALA A 34 8.33 7.61 5.39
C ALA A 34 9.39 6.50 5.60
N VAL A 35 10.03 5.97 4.54
CA VAL A 35 11.00 4.87 4.67
C VAL A 35 12.08 5.02 3.60
N GLY A 36 13.25 5.53 3.98
CA GLY A 36 14.47 5.54 3.17
C GLY A 36 14.41 6.22 1.78
N PRO A 37 15.56 6.43 1.13
CA PRO A 37 15.60 6.79 -0.28
C PRO A 37 15.02 5.65 -1.15
N GLY A 38 14.21 5.96 -2.17
CA GLY A 38 13.76 4.99 -3.17
C GLY A 38 12.61 4.05 -2.80
N ALA A 39 12.26 3.87 -1.51
CA ALA A 39 11.27 2.84 -1.15
C ALA A 39 9.82 3.20 -1.54
N TYR A 40 9.53 4.51 -1.63
CA TYR A 40 8.17 5.04 -1.78
C TYR A 40 8.08 6.22 -2.75
N GLU A 41 8.94 6.29 -3.76
CA GLU A 41 8.93 7.40 -4.73
C GLU A 41 7.62 7.52 -5.53
N ARG A 42 6.71 6.54 -5.40
CA ARG A 42 5.42 6.48 -6.10
C ARG A 42 4.28 5.96 -5.21
N TYR A 43 4.23 6.48 -3.98
CA TYR A 43 3.30 6.08 -2.93
C TYR A 43 2.32 7.22 -2.58
N ALA A 44 1.02 6.94 -2.51
CA ALA A 44 0.05 7.86 -1.94
C ALA A 44 -0.76 7.18 -0.83
N THR A 45 -0.97 7.88 0.29
CA THR A 45 -1.97 7.49 1.29
C THR A 45 -3.30 8.12 0.92
N LEU A 46 -4.40 7.38 0.99
CA LEU A 46 -5.78 7.89 0.93
C LEU A 46 -6.38 7.81 2.34
N GLY A 47 -7.06 8.86 2.77
CA GLY A 47 -7.63 8.96 4.11
C GLY A 47 -6.66 9.54 5.14
N LEU A 48 -6.70 8.99 6.35
CA LEU A 48 -5.92 9.49 7.48
C LEU A 48 -4.45 9.11 7.36
N PHE A 49 -3.56 9.99 7.83
CA PHE A 49 -2.15 9.66 8.03
C PHE A 49 -1.69 10.13 9.40
N GLY A 50 -0.72 9.41 9.96
CA GLY A 50 -0.01 9.78 11.18
C GLY A 50 1.50 9.66 10.96
N HIS A 51 2.26 10.73 11.22
CA HIS A 51 3.72 10.70 11.16
C HIS A 51 4.33 11.74 12.10
N GLY A 52 5.32 11.35 12.91
CA GLY A 52 6.07 12.28 13.76
C GLY A 52 5.22 13.05 14.78
N GLY A 53 4.13 12.46 15.27
CA GLY A 53 3.19 13.11 16.19
C GLY A 53 2.12 13.99 15.51
N VAL A 54 2.17 14.12 14.18
CA VAL A 54 1.14 14.83 13.39
C VAL A 54 0.12 13.83 12.86
N VAL A 55 -1.17 14.17 12.97
CA VAL A 55 -2.29 13.44 12.36
C VAL A 55 -3.00 14.38 11.38
N GLY A 56 -3.38 13.87 10.22
CA GLY A 56 -4.13 14.65 9.23
C GLY A 56 -4.77 13.80 8.14
N VAL A 57 -5.39 14.47 7.18
CA VAL A 57 -5.94 13.86 5.96
C VAL A 57 -4.99 14.13 4.80
N SER A 58 -4.66 13.12 4.00
CA SER A 58 -3.73 13.30 2.90
C SER A 58 -4.33 14.16 1.77
N ASN A 59 -3.50 14.94 1.08
CA ASN A 59 -3.94 15.69 -0.10
C ASN A 59 -4.45 14.79 -1.24
N ALA A 60 -3.95 13.55 -1.33
CA ALA A 60 -4.41 12.58 -2.32
C ALA A 60 -5.90 12.22 -2.13
N THR A 61 -6.43 12.37 -0.91
CA THR A 61 -7.85 12.24 -0.56
C THR A 61 -8.74 13.29 -1.22
N GLY A 62 -8.16 14.36 -1.79
CA GLY A 62 -8.91 15.37 -2.54
C GLY A 62 -9.62 14.80 -3.78
N LEU A 63 -9.14 13.68 -4.35
CA LEU A 63 -9.82 12.96 -5.43
C LEU A 63 -10.92 12.04 -4.87
N ARG A 64 -11.99 12.65 -4.33
CA ARG A 64 -13.01 11.95 -3.54
C ARG A 64 -13.64 10.76 -4.26
N GLU A 65 -14.06 10.95 -5.52
CA GLU A 65 -14.70 9.88 -6.31
C GLU A 65 -13.73 8.72 -6.57
N ALA A 66 -12.47 9.02 -6.91
CA ALA A 66 -11.46 7.99 -7.10
C ALA A 66 -11.17 7.24 -5.79
N CYS A 67 -11.12 7.94 -4.66
CA CYS A 67 -10.97 7.31 -3.34
C CYS A 67 -12.15 6.40 -3.02
N ALA A 68 -13.38 6.84 -3.31
CA ALA A 68 -14.59 6.04 -3.11
C ALA A 68 -14.57 4.78 -3.97
N ALA A 69 -14.16 4.88 -5.24
CA ALA A 69 -14.04 3.73 -6.14
C ALA A 69 -12.95 2.74 -5.67
N VAL A 70 -11.78 3.21 -5.25
CA VAL A 70 -10.73 2.33 -4.66
C VAL A 70 -11.23 1.64 -3.39
N ASN A 71 -11.91 2.37 -2.52
CA ASN A 71 -12.49 1.82 -1.30
C ASN A 71 -13.59 0.78 -1.62
N GLY A 72 -14.42 1.04 -2.63
CA GLY A 72 -15.42 0.09 -3.13
C GLY A 72 -14.79 -1.18 -3.68
N PHE A 73 -13.72 -1.06 -4.47
CA PHE A 73 -12.94 -2.21 -4.96
C PHE A 73 -12.39 -3.05 -3.81
N LEU A 74 -11.78 -2.43 -2.80
CA LEU A 74 -11.26 -3.18 -1.65
C LEU A 74 -12.39 -3.86 -0.86
N ARG A 75 -13.55 -3.22 -0.71
CA ARG A 75 -14.72 -3.84 -0.05
C ARG A 75 -15.29 -5.02 -0.82
N SER A 76 -15.20 -5.04 -2.15
CA SER A 76 -15.62 -6.23 -2.93
C SER A 76 -14.71 -7.44 -2.66
N ARG A 77 -13.45 -7.22 -2.29
CA ARG A 77 -12.48 -8.27 -1.93
C ARG A 77 -12.44 -8.58 -0.43
N PHE A 78 -12.78 -7.60 0.41
CA PHE A 78 -12.86 -7.71 1.87
C PHE A 78 -14.19 -7.13 2.38
N PRO A 79 -15.31 -7.85 2.26
CA PRO A 79 -16.64 -7.30 2.58
C PRO A 79 -16.82 -6.85 4.03
N SER A 80 -16.13 -7.51 4.96
CA SER A 80 -16.11 -7.18 6.39
C SER A 80 -14.96 -6.25 6.79
N GLY A 81 -14.13 -5.83 5.84
CA GLY A 81 -12.95 -5.03 6.10
C GLY A 81 -13.29 -3.60 6.52
N THR A 82 -12.61 -3.11 7.54
CA THR A 82 -12.63 -1.72 7.98
C THR A 82 -11.19 -1.21 8.04
N TRP A 83 -10.96 0.02 7.60
CA TRP A 83 -9.62 0.62 7.56
C TRP A 83 -9.71 2.13 7.71
N THR A 84 -8.62 2.73 8.22
CA THR A 84 -8.48 4.19 8.40
C THR A 84 -7.79 4.87 7.24
N SER A 85 -7.00 4.11 6.49
CA SER A 85 -6.26 4.61 5.35
C SER A 85 -5.96 3.51 4.33
N ILE A 86 -5.71 3.91 3.08
CA ILE A 86 -5.30 3.02 2.00
C ILE A 86 -4.01 3.57 1.41
N ALA A 87 -2.95 2.77 1.45
CA ALA A 87 -1.74 3.00 0.69
C ALA A 87 -1.93 2.52 -0.75
N VAL A 88 -1.69 3.41 -1.71
CA VAL A 88 -1.65 3.12 -3.15
C VAL A 88 -0.19 3.21 -3.60
N LEU A 89 0.35 2.12 -4.13
CA LEU A 89 1.75 2.00 -4.49
C LEU A 89 1.92 1.63 -5.96
N PHE A 90 2.83 2.30 -6.66
CA PHE A 90 3.24 1.90 -8.01
C PHE A 90 4.69 1.40 -8.00
N ASN A 91 4.89 0.16 -8.46
CA ASN A 91 6.15 -0.58 -8.39
C ASN A 91 6.80 -0.50 -6.99
N PRO A 92 6.09 -0.96 -5.94
CA PRO A 92 6.61 -0.90 -4.58
C PRO A 92 7.95 -1.64 -4.48
N ARG A 93 8.89 -1.02 -3.75
CA ARG A 93 10.16 -1.62 -3.36
C ARG A 93 10.35 -1.37 -1.89
N MET A 94 9.90 -2.31 -1.06
CA MET A 94 9.96 -2.13 0.38
C MET A 94 11.02 -3.05 0.94
N GLY A 95 12.15 -2.46 1.31
CA GLY A 95 13.14 -3.15 2.12
C GLY A 95 12.52 -3.66 3.42
N LEU A 96 13.24 -4.55 4.08
CA LEU A 96 12.78 -5.16 5.32
C LEU A 96 12.45 -4.11 6.38
N HIS A 97 11.18 -4.06 6.78
CA HIS A 97 10.67 -3.11 7.75
C HIS A 97 9.56 -3.73 8.59
N HIS A 98 9.13 -3.02 9.61
CA HIS A 98 7.97 -3.36 10.41
C HIS A 98 7.42 -2.07 11.02
N ARG A 99 6.16 -2.11 11.43
CA ARG A 99 5.50 -0.97 12.04
C ARG A 99 5.73 -1.00 13.56
N ARG A 100 6.66 -0.18 14.09
CA ARG A 100 7.03 -0.18 15.54
C ARG A 100 6.21 0.76 16.43
N ARG A 101 6.00 0.34 17.68
CA ARG A 101 6.72 0.91 18.83
C ARG A 101 7.58 -0.18 19.49
N GLY A 102 8.92 0.00 19.57
CA GLY A 102 9.84 -0.84 20.38
C GLY A 102 10.68 -1.90 19.66
N GLY A 103 11.98 -1.99 20.03
CA GLY A 103 13.09 -2.82 19.48
C GLY A 103 12.78 -4.31 19.24
N SER A 104 13.18 -4.94 18.14
CA SER A 104 14.53 -5.50 17.90
C SER A 104 14.65 -6.10 16.47
N THR A 105 15.87 -6.49 16.10
CA THR A 105 16.50 -6.74 14.78
C THR A 105 15.93 -7.85 13.89
N ALA A 106 16.14 -7.68 12.57
CA ALA A 106 16.05 -8.72 11.55
C ALA A 106 17.22 -8.62 10.53
N TRP A 107 17.70 -9.76 10.02
CA TRP A 107 18.96 -9.96 9.29
C TRP A 107 18.91 -9.61 7.80
N LEU A 108 19.81 -8.72 7.40
CA LEU A 108 20.20 -8.42 6.01
C LEU A 108 21.55 -9.09 5.73
N ALA A 109 21.81 -9.48 4.48
CA ALA A 109 23.15 -9.89 4.07
C ALA A 109 24.10 -8.69 4.21
N ASP A 110 25.08 -8.80 5.11
CA ASP A 110 26.21 -7.88 5.19
C ASP A 110 27.47 -8.54 4.61
N LYS A 111 28.56 -7.77 4.49
CA LYS A 111 29.86 -8.26 4.01
C LYS A 111 30.49 -9.36 4.90
N LYS A 112 29.81 -9.85 5.95
CA LYS A 112 30.30 -10.83 6.94
C LYS A 112 29.47 -12.12 7.05
N GLY A 113 28.42 -12.31 6.24
CA GLY A 113 27.75 -13.61 6.09
C GLY A 113 26.27 -13.62 6.52
N SER A 114 25.44 -14.26 5.71
CA SER A 114 23.98 -14.34 5.82
C SER A 114 23.50 -14.91 7.16
N ARG A 115 22.44 -14.32 7.73
CA ARG A 115 21.59 -15.01 8.72
C ARG A 115 20.17 -15.09 8.21
N GLU A 116 19.54 -16.23 8.46
CA GLU A 116 18.19 -16.56 8.02
C GLU A 116 17.13 -15.74 8.79
N LEU A 117 16.23 -15.09 8.06
CA LEU A 117 15.01 -14.55 8.61
C LEU A 117 13.85 -15.48 8.32
N ARG A 118 13.25 -15.98 9.40
CA ARG A 118 12.04 -16.79 9.33
C ARG A 118 10.85 -15.88 9.01
N GLY A 119 10.39 -15.91 7.76
CA GLY A 119 9.19 -15.23 7.29
C GLY A 119 8.42 -16.13 6.33
N LYS A 120 7.11 -15.90 6.18
CA LYS A 120 6.30 -16.59 5.17
C LYS A 120 6.28 -15.74 3.90
N TRP A 121 6.67 -16.33 2.77
CA TRP A 121 6.49 -15.68 1.47
C TRP A 121 4.99 -15.64 1.14
N LEU A 122 4.51 -14.46 0.77
CA LEU A 122 3.11 -14.22 0.42
C LEU A 122 3.06 -13.68 -1.01
N ASP A 123 2.49 -14.46 -1.92
CA ASP A 123 2.18 -13.99 -3.26
C ASP A 123 0.89 -13.16 -3.24
N MET A 124 0.96 -11.95 -3.78
CA MET A 124 -0.13 -10.98 -3.82
C MET A 124 -0.60 -10.68 -5.25
N HIS A 125 -0.07 -11.35 -6.29
CA HIS A 125 -0.33 -10.95 -7.69
C HIS A 125 -1.80 -11.12 -8.07
N ASP A 126 -2.42 -12.22 -7.65
CA ASP A 126 -3.79 -12.57 -8.07
C ASP A 126 -4.74 -12.80 -6.88
N LYS A 127 -4.25 -12.62 -5.65
CA LYS A 127 -5.02 -12.91 -4.44
C LYS A 127 -4.86 -11.80 -3.39
N PRO A 128 -5.97 -11.25 -2.87
CA PRO A 128 -5.90 -10.37 -1.73
C PRO A 128 -5.33 -11.13 -0.52
N VAL A 129 -4.39 -10.53 0.20
CA VAL A 129 -3.78 -11.12 1.40
C VAL A 129 -3.98 -10.22 2.61
N SER A 130 -4.12 -10.84 3.77
CA SER A 130 -4.07 -10.18 5.08
C SER A 130 -2.85 -10.69 5.83
N PHE A 131 -2.09 -9.79 6.46
CA PHE A 131 -0.93 -10.15 7.26
C PHE A 131 -0.73 -9.18 8.42
N ASP A 132 -0.02 -9.62 9.48
CA ASP A 132 0.33 -8.77 10.62
C ASP A 132 1.60 -7.95 10.30
N ALA A 133 1.41 -6.67 9.95
CA ALA A 133 2.48 -5.73 9.61
C ALA A 133 3.37 -5.31 10.79
N ARG A 134 3.11 -5.80 12.02
CA ARG A 134 4.02 -5.66 13.17
C ARG A 134 5.20 -6.62 13.07
N HIS A 135 5.03 -7.73 12.37
CA HIS A 135 6.15 -8.58 11.99
C HIS A 135 6.95 -7.93 10.86
N TYR A 136 8.21 -8.30 10.79
CA TYR A 136 9.07 -7.89 9.70
C TYR A 136 8.51 -8.38 8.36
N HIS A 137 8.40 -7.46 7.42
CA HIS A 137 7.93 -7.71 6.07
C HIS A 137 8.70 -6.87 5.08
N MET A 138 8.70 -7.35 3.84
CA MET A 138 9.32 -6.70 2.69
C MET A 138 8.46 -6.98 1.47
N VAL A 139 8.66 -6.18 0.43
CA VAL A 139 8.07 -6.43 -0.88
C VAL A 139 9.20 -6.45 -1.90
N ASP A 140 9.37 -7.62 -2.52
CA ASP A 140 10.33 -7.81 -3.59
C ASP A 140 9.97 -6.90 -4.76
N PRO A 141 10.97 -6.28 -5.41
CA PRO A 141 10.73 -5.51 -6.61
C PRO A 141 10.08 -6.36 -7.70
N HIS A 142 8.95 -5.90 -8.23
CA HIS A 142 8.34 -6.52 -9.41
C HIS A 142 9.04 -6.06 -10.69
N GLU A 143 9.33 -7.00 -11.59
CA GLU A 143 9.79 -6.70 -12.94
C GLU A 143 8.62 -6.27 -13.82
N GLY A 144 8.54 -4.97 -14.13
CA GLY A 144 7.50 -4.41 -14.99
C GLY A 144 6.65 -3.33 -14.31
N ARG A 145 5.34 -3.35 -14.58
CA ARG A 145 4.37 -2.39 -14.03
C ARG A 145 3.40 -3.10 -13.10
N MET A 146 3.41 -2.70 -11.83
CA MET A 146 2.52 -3.23 -10.80
C MET A 146 1.93 -2.10 -9.97
N TRP A 147 0.64 -2.18 -9.74
CA TRP A 147 -0.04 -1.43 -8.68
C TRP A 147 -0.27 -2.35 -7.49
N ALA A 148 -0.09 -1.82 -6.29
CA ALA A 148 -0.47 -2.49 -5.05
C ALA A 148 -1.33 -1.57 -4.19
N LEU A 149 -2.30 -2.16 -3.50
CA LEU A 149 -3.11 -1.49 -2.50
C LEU A 149 -2.86 -2.15 -1.14
N ALA A 150 -2.64 -1.36 -0.10
CA ALA A 150 -2.58 -1.86 1.28
C ALA A 150 -3.51 -1.03 2.17
N ALA A 151 -4.53 -1.67 2.73
CA ALA A 151 -5.48 -1.04 3.63
C ALA A 151 -5.03 -1.20 5.08
N ASP A 152 -4.99 -0.10 5.83
CA ASP A 152 -4.59 -0.10 7.22
C ASP A 152 -5.79 -0.31 8.16
N VAL A 153 -5.85 -1.48 8.77
CA VAL A 153 -6.91 -1.85 9.72
C VAL A 153 -6.50 -1.41 11.13
N PRO A 154 -7.20 -0.45 11.76
CA PRO A 154 -6.95 -0.12 13.16
C PRO A 154 -7.29 -1.33 14.04
N GLN A 155 -6.47 -1.61 15.05
CA GLN A 155 -6.80 -2.64 16.04
C GLN A 155 -7.91 -2.12 16.96
N ALA A 156 -8.84 -3.02 17.29
CA ALA A 156 -9.79 -2.84 18.38
C ALA A 156 -9.09 -3.02 19.74
#